data_AF-A0AAE3XM35-F1
#
_entry.id   AF-A0AAE3XM35-F1
#
_cell.length_a   1.000
_cell.length_b   1.000
_cell.length_c   1.000
_cell.angle_alpha   90.00
_cell.angle_beta   90.00
_cell.angle_gamma   90.00
#
_symmetry.space_group_name_H-M   'P 1'
#
loop_
_entity.id
_entity.type
_entity.pdbx_description
1 polymer ?
#
loop_
_entity_poly.entity_id
_entity_poly.type
_entity_poly.pdbx_seq_one_letter_code
_entity_poly.pdbx_strand_id
1 'polypeptide(L)'
;MKSNKKLISTLEEVNDLVKQNDNISWGGLSPVETSKDLEIAINVLKDKKSIDKKHLQMLFAPTGLIQECSIVINWEKEYLRLSGQFDELILKIND
;
A
#
# COMPACT_ATOMS: atom_id res chain seq x y z
N MET A 1 18.84 -3.23 2.00
CA MET A 1 18.30 -3.82 3.25
C MET A 1 17.54 -2.83 4.15
N LYS A 2 18.06 -1.62 4.47
CA LYS A 2 17.30 -0.64 5.27
C LYS A 2 16.04 -0.11 4.54
N SER A 3 16.11 0.10 3.23
CA SER A 3 14.98 0.56 2.41
C SER A 3 13.82 -0.44 2.39
N ASN A 4 14.09 -1.74 2.19
CA ASN A 4 13.05 -2.78 2.20
C ASN A 4 12.33 -2.84 3.56
N LYS A 5 13.07 -2.73 4.69
CA LYS A 5 12.44 -2.71 6.02
C LYS A 5 11.50 -1.52 6.21
N LYS A 6 11.92 -0.33 5.75
CA LYS A 6 11.07 0.85 5.81
C LYS A 6 9.84 0.71 4.91
N LEU A 7 10.02 0.19 3.70
CA LEU A 7 8.90 -0.04 2.79
C LEU A 7 7.92 -1.05 3.36
N ILE A 8 8.41 -2.18 3.88
CA ILE A 8 7.58 -3.18 4.56
C ILE A 8 6.75 -2.49 5.65
N SER A 9 7.39 -1.68 6.51
CA SER A 9 6.68 -0.94 7.57
C SER A 9 5.62 0.02 7.02
N THR A 10 5.92 0.76 5.94
CA THR A 10 4.96 1.65 5.28
C THR A 10 3.77 0.86 4.72
N LEU A 11 4.02 -0.28 4.07
CA LEU A 11 2.96 -1.13 3.52
C LEU A 11 2.12 -1.79 4.62
N GLU A 12 2.74 -2.21 5.72
CA GLU A 12 2.05 -2.76 6.90
C GLU A 12 1.10 -1.71 7.49
N GLU A 13 1.56 -0.47 7.67
CA GLU A 13 0.74 0.63 8.18
C GLU A 13 -0.45 0.96 7.27
N VAL A 14 -0.22 1.01 5.94
CA VAL A 14 -1.31 1.19 4.97
C VAL A 14 -2.30 0.02 5.03
N ASN A 15 -1.81 -1.21 5.13
CA ASN A 15 -2.66 -2.40 5.20
C ASN A 15 -3.54 -2.39 6.46
N ASP A 16 -2.99 -1.98 7.61
CA ASP A 16 -3.74 -1.86 8.86
C ASP A 16 -4.84 -0.80 8.78
N LEU A 17 -4.61 0.30 8.04
CA LEU A 17 -5.62 1.32 7.79
C LEU A 17 -6.71 0.85 6.81
N VAL A 18 -6.33 0.11 5.76
CA VAL A 18 -7.27 -0.46 4.78
C VAL A 18 -8.17 -1.53 5.42
N LYS A 19 -7.60 -2.40 6.28
CA LYS A 19 -8.34 -3.47 6.98
C LYS A 19 -9.35 -2.98 8.01
N GLN A 20 -9.24 -1.74 8.49
CA GLN A 20 -10.25 -1.18 9.38
C GLN A 20 -11.63 -1.04 8.71
N ASN A 21 -11.74 -1.37 7.42
CA ASN A 21 -12.92 -1.10 6.61
C ASN A 21 -13.38 -2.26 5.70
N ASP A 22 -13.32 -3.52 6.17
CA ASP A 22 -13.79 -4.72 5.44
C ASP A 22 -15.27 -4.65 4.95
N ASN A 23 -16.05 -3.64 5.37
CA ASN A 23 -17.48 -3.50 5.07
C ASN A 23 -17.83 -2.48 3.96
N ILE A 24 -16.89 -1.68 3.44
CA ILE A 24 -17.19 -0.69 2.38
C ILE A 24 -16.69 -1.21 1.03
N SER A 25 -17.62 -1.69 0.21
CA SER A 25 -17.37 -2.00 -1.20
C SER A 25 -17.62 -0.74 -2.04
N TRP A 26 -16.56 -0.13 -2.57
CA TRP A 26 -16.66 1.03 -3.44
C TRP A 26 -16.30 0.61 -4.88
N GLY A 27 -17.25 0.74 -5.80
CA GLY A 27 -16.98 0.61 -7.24
C GLY A 27 -16.49 -0.77 -7.73
N GLY A 28 -16.60 -1.83 -6.93
CA GLY A 28 -16.12 -3.18 -7.31
C GLY A 28 -14.65 -3.46 -7.02
N LEU A 29 -13.94 -2.52 -6.35
CA LEU A 29 -12.60 -2.73 -5.82
C LEU A 29 -12.69 -2.88 -4.31
N SER A 30 -12.37 -4.07 -3.81
CA SER A 30 -12.57 -4.42 -2.41
C SER A 30 -11.36 -4.03 -1.55
N PRO A 31 -11.56 -3.37 -0.39
CA PRO A 31 -10.51 -3.22 0.63
C PRO A 31 -9.82 -4.55 0.97
N VAL A 32 -10.57 -5.66 0.93
CA VAL A 32 -10.04 -7.01 1.14
C VAL A 32 -9.05 -7.42 0.05
N GLU A 33 -9.31 -7.07 -1.21
CA GLU A 33 -8.42 -7.39 -2.33
C GLU A 33 -7.14 -6.55 -2.28
N THR A 34 -7.26 -5.25 -2.00
CA THR A 34 -6.08 -4.39 -1.81
C THR A 34 -5.27 -4.81 -0.60
N SER A 35 -5.94 -5.22 0.49
CA SER A 35 -5.25 -5.77 1.65
C SER A 35 -4.46 -7.03 1.30
N LYS A 36 -5.03 -7.94 0.51
CA LYS A 36 -4.32 -9.15 0.03
C LYS A 36 -3.13 -8.77 -0.86
N ASP A 37 -3.28 -7.81 -1.76
CA ASP A 37 -2.18 -7.37 -2.62
C ASP A 37 -1.02 -6.76 -1.81
N LEU A 38 -1.34 -5.97 -0.79
CA LEU A 38 -0.35 -5.43 0.16
C LEU A 38 0.34 -6.56 0.94
N GLU A 39 -0.40 -7.54 1.44
CA GLU A 39 0.16 -8.71 2.13
C GLU A 39 1.10 -9.53 1.25
N ILE A 40 0.72 -9.76 -0.02
CA ILE A 40 1.57 -10.44 -1.00
C ILE A 40 2.87 -9.65 -1.17
N ALA A 41 2.80 -8.34 -1.41
CA ALA A 41 3.98 -7.51 -1.58
C ALA A 41 4.88 -7.52 -0.33
N ILE A 42 4.30 -7.43 0.88
CA ILE A 42 5.02 -7.51 2.15
C ILE A 42 5.77 -8.85 2.27
N ASN A 43 5.10 -9.97 1.98
CA ASN A 43 5.70 -11.29 2.06
C ASN A 43 6.83 -11.49 1.05
N VAL A 44 6.63 -11.03 -0.19
CA VAL A 44 7.68 -11.07 -1.23
C VAL A 44 8.91 -10.26 -0.82
N LEU A 45 8.71 -9.07 -0.24
CA LEU A 45 9.80 -8.24 0.29
C LEU A 45 10.51 -8.88 1.49
N LYS A 46 9.77 -9.53 2.39
CA LYS A 46 10.32 -10.28 3.54
C LYS A 46 11.18 -11.46 3.08
N ASP A 47 10.74 -12.15 2.04
CA ASP A 47 11.45 -13.25 1.37
C ASP A 47 12.66 -12.77 0.54
N LYS A 48 12.90 -11.46 0.44
CA LYS A 48 13.94 -10.84 -0.40
C LYS A 48 13.81 -11.20 -1.88
N LYS A 49 12.59 -11.41 -2.35
CA LYS A 49 12.27 -11.63 -3.76
C LYS A 49 11.96 -10.29 -4.44
N SER A 50 12.07 -10.26 -5.76
CA SER A 50 11.63 -9.11 -6.57
C SER A 50 10.10 -8.98 -6.51
N ILE A 51 9.63 -7.74 -6.46
CA ILE A 51 8.21 -7.40 -6.42
C ILE A 51 7.76 -6.82 -7.77
N ASP A 52 6.47 -6.93 -8.07
CA ASP A 52 5.88 -6.14 -9.15
C ASP A 52 5.71 -4.68 -8.71
N LYS A 53 6.73 -3.87 -8.98
CA LYS A 53 6.73 -2.45 -8.65
C LYS A 53 5.60 -1.69 -9.33
N LYS A 54 5.26 -2.05 -10.58
CA LYS A 54 4.22 -1.34 -11.35
C LYS A 54 2.85 -1.58 -10.75
N HIS A 55 2.55 -2.82 -10.40
CA HIS A 55 1.31 -3.16 -9.68
C HIS A 55 1.23 -2.41 -8.36
N LEU A 56 2.30 -2.43 -7.58
CA LEU A 56 2.31 -1.74 -6.28
C LEU A 56 2.16 -0.22 -6.43
N GLN A 57 2.80 0.40 -7.44
CA GLN A 57 2.63 1.82 -7.75
C GLN A 57 1.19 2.17 -8.19
N MET A 58 0.53 1.28 -8.92
CA MET A 58 -0.86 1.47 -9.34
C MET A 58 -1.82 1.53 -8.14
N LEU A 59 -1.57 0.75 -7.08
CA LEU A 59 -2.39 0.80 -5.86
C LEU A 59 -2.32 2.17 -5.15
N PHE A 60 -1.19 2.87 -5.27
CA PHE A 60 -0.96 4.19 -4.69
C PHE A 60 -1.23 5.35 -5.67
N ALA A 61 -1.64 5.06 -6.91
CA ALA A 61 -1.87 6.09 -7.91
C ALA A 61 -3.00 7.05 -7.49
N PRO A 62 -3.02 8.29 -8.01
CA PRO A 62 -4.13 9.20 -7.79
C PRO A 62 -5.46 8.55 -8.19
N THR A 63 -6.51 8.75 -7.41
CA THR A 63 -7.83 8.08 -7.53
C THR A 63 -7.78 6.55 -7.42
N GLY A 64 -6.65 5.99 -6.98
CA GLY A 64 -6.50 4.59 -6.64
C GLY A 64 -7.25 4.24 -5.36
N LEU A 65 -7.51 2.95 -5.16
CA LEU A 65 -8.37 2.50 -4.05
C LEU A 65 -7.88 2.99 -2.69
N ILE A 66 -6.56 2.98 -2.46
CA ILE A 66 -5.98 3.40 -1.18
C ILE A 66 -6.29 4.88 -0.90
N GLN A 67 -6.22 5.74 -1.92
CA GLN A 67 -6.59 7.16 -1.79
C GLN A 67 -8.08 7.32 -1.49
N GLU A 68 -8.94 6.66 -2.28
CA GLU A 68 -10.39 6.74 -2.10
C GLU A 68 -10.81 6.24 -0.71
N CYS A 69 -10.25 5.12 -0.26
CA CYS A 69 -10.41 4.62 1.10
C CYS A 69 -10.00 5.68 2.13
N SER A 70 -8.86 6.35 1.92
CA SER A 70 -8.38 7.37 2.86
C SER A 70 -9.34 8.54 3.06
N ILE A 71 -10.03 8.96 2.00
CA ILE A 71 -11.01 10.04 2.05
C ILE A 71 -12.27 9.57 2.81
N VAL A 72 -12.75 8.36 2.52
CA VAL A 72 -13.98 7.83 3.14
C VAL A 72 -13.85 7.68 4.65
N ILE A 73 -12.66 7.31 5.14
CA ILE A 73 -12.41 7.07 6.57
C ILE A 73 -11.51 8.13 7.23
N ASN A 74 -11.45 9.33 6.65
CA ASN A 74 -10.80 10.52 7.24
C ASN A 74 -9.33 10.31 7.65
N TRP A 75 -8.57 9.52 6.88
CA TRP A 75 -7.10 9.42 7.03
C TRP A 75 -6.36 9.95 5.81
N GLU A 76 -6.97 10.85 5.03
CA GLU A 76 -6.39 11.43 3.82
C GLU A 76 -5.03 12.11 4.08
N LYS A 77 -4.85 12.71 5.27
CA LYS A 77 -3.56 13.29 5.68
C LYS A 77 -2.50 12.21 5.90
N GLU A 78 -2.89 11.11 6.53
CA GLU A 78 -2.01 9.98 6.78
C GLU A 78 -1.66 9.28 5.46
N TYR A 79 -2.61 9.20 4.52
CA TYR A 79 -2.38 8.72 3.17
C TYR A 79 -1.33 9.55 2.44
N LEU A 80 -1.44 10.89 2.45
CA LEU A 80 -0.43 11.73 1.80
C LEU A 80 0.97 11.52 2.38
N ARG A 81 1.08 11.34 3.71
CA ARG A 81 2.36 11.01 4.35
C ARG A 81 2.87 9.63 3.91
N LEU A 82 2.03 8.61 3.95
CA LEU A 82 2.40 7.24 3.62
C LEU A 82 2.72 7.07 2.14
N SER A 83 1.96 7.71 1.25
CA SER A 83 2.20 7.73 -0.18
C SER A 83 3.52 8.43 -0.52
N GLY A 84 3.83 9.55 0.14
CA GLY A 84 5.14 10.21 -0.03
C GLY A 84 6.30 9.32 0.41
N GLN A 85 6.15 8.62 1.55
CA GLN A 85 7.14 7.63 1.98
C GLN A 85 7.29 6.48 0.99
N PHE A 86 6.17 5.97 0.48
CA PHE A 86 6.14 4.91 -0.53
C PHE A 86 6.90 5.33 -1.80
N ASP A 87 6.61 6.50 -2.36
CA ASP A 87 7.25 7.02 -3.57
C ASP A 87 8.78 7.12 -3.42
N GLU A 88 9.26 7.57 -2.27
CA GLU A 88 10.70 7.63 -1.99
C GLU A 88 11.35 6.25 -1.84
N LEU A 89 10.62 5.27 -1.33
CA LEU A 89 11.15 3.95 -0.97
C LEU A 89 11.10 2.96 -2.13
N ILE A 90 10.04 2.99 -2.94
CA ILE A 90 9.83 2.08 -4.08
C ILE A 90 10.93 2.22 -5.14
N LEU A 91 11.46 3.44 -5.31
CA LEU A 91 12.59 3.73 -6.20
C LEU A 91 13.93 3.18 -5.70
N LYS A 92 14.04 2.88 -4.40
CA LYS A 92 15.28 2.44 -3.74
C LYS A 92 15.37 0.93 -3.59
N ILE A 93 14.39 0.18 -4.08
CA ILE A 93 14.44 -1.28 -4.12
C ILE A 93 15.11 -1.66 -5.45
N ASN A 94 16.26 -2.31 -5.38
CA ASN A 94 16.86 -2.90 -6.58
C ASN A 94 16.13 -4.21 -6.90
N ASP A 95 15.85 -4.43 -8.20
CA ASP A 95 15.47 -5.75 -8.70
C ASP A 95 16.66 -6.70 -8.71
#